data_AF-A0A7S3IEQ0-F1
#
_entry.id   AF-A0A7S3IEQ0-F1
#
_cell.length_a   1.000
_cell.length_b   1.000
_cell.length_c   1.000
_cell.angle_alpha   90.00
_cell.angle_beta   90.00
_cell.angle_gamma   90.00
#
_symmetry.space_group_name_H-M   'P 1'
#
loop_
_entity.id
_entity.type
_entity.pdbx_description
1 polymer ?
#
loop_
_entity_poly.entity_id
_entity_poly.type
_entity_poly.pdbx_seq_one_letter_code
_entity_poly.pdbx_strand_id
1 'polypeptide(L)'
;YIPVCVALKSKGLQKRHFKKMNKELGVSLDPLKMTLEDLKNNNLTKGVAFDVIKSIADTAIKENNVKMALDTIEIELKDAAFELVQYKETVIYVIKNIEATIQNVEDCLIRCQAMKGNQ
;
A
#
# COMPACT_ATOMS: atom_id res chain seq x y z
N TYR A 1 7.79 24.77 -5.14
CA TYR A 1 6.42 24.56 -5.65
C TYR A 1 6.24 23.18 -6.29
N ILE A 2 6.99 22.84 -7.35
CA ILE A 2 6.85 21.53 -8.05
C ILE A 2 7.07 20.31 -7.12
N PRO A 3 8.09 20.25 -6.24
CA PRO A 3 8.33 19.08 -5.39
C PRO A 3 7.21 18.81 -4.37
N VAL A 4 6.58 19.87 -3.86
CA VAL A 4 5.45 19.78 -2.91
C VAL A 4 4.24 19.17 -3.61
N CYS A 5 3.98 19.58 -4.85
CA CYS A 5 2.87 19.05 -5.64
C CYS A 5 3.07 17.57 -5.98
N VAL A 6 4.32 17.17 -6.28
CA VAL A 6 4.66 15.75 -6.51
C VAL A 6 4.48 14.94 -5.23
N ALA A 7 4.94 15.45 -4.08
CA ALA A 7 4.76 14.80 -2.79
C ALA A 7 3.26 14.63 -2.44
N LEU A 8 2.45 15.67 -2.65
CA LEU A 8 1.01 15.67 -2.36
C LEU A 8 0.17 14.85 -3.36
N LYS A 9 0.66 14.67 -4.59
CA LYS A 9 0.04 13.81 -5.61
C LYS A 9 0.44 12.34 -5.49
N SER A 10 1.23 11.96 -4.48
CA SER A 10 1.61 10.57 -4.27
C SER A 10 0.35 9.72 -4.00
N LYS A 11 0.20 8.61 -4.74
CA LYS A 11 -0.97 7.71 -4.68
C LYS A 11 -1.18 7.04 -3.30
N GLY A 12 -0.23 7.18 -2.38
CA GLY A 12 -0.32 6.68 -1.01
C GLY A 12 -0.94 7.65 -0.01
N LEU A 13 -1.14 8.92 -0.36
CA LEU A 13 -1.71 9.90 0.57
C LEU A 13 -3.21 9.69 0.75
N GLN A 14 -3.61 9.51 2.00
CA GLN A 14 -4.97 9.27 2.46
C GLN A 14 -5.34 10.33 3.49
N LYS A 15 -6.64 10.49 3.77
CA LYS A 15 -7.18 11.47 4.74
C LYS A 15 -6.45 11.45 6.10
N ARG A 16 -5.94 10.29 6.55
CA ARG A 16 -5.14 10.17 7.80
C ARG A 16 -3.82 10.94 7.75
N HIS A 17 -3.14 10.93 6.61
CA HIS A 17 -1.85 11.61 6.42
C HIS A 17 -2.05 13.13 6.37
N PHE A 18 -3.13 13.60 5.72
CA PHE A 18 -3.51 15.01 5.75
C PHE A 18 -3.89 15.48 7.17
N LYS A 19 -4.60 14.67 7.96
CA LYS A 19 -4.87 15.00 9.37
C LYS A 19 -3.58 15.12 10.19
N LYS A 20 -2.59 14.27 9.94
CA LYS A 20 -1.28 14.32 10.60
C LYS A 20 -0.50 15.58 10.19
N MET A 21 -0.45 15.88 8.89
CA MET A 21 0.14 17.11 8.36
C MET A 21 -0.52 18.36 8.98
N ASN A 22 -1.86 18.38 9.01
CA ASN A 22 -2.64 19.48 9.59
C ASN A 22 -2.33 19.71 11.06
N LYS A 23 -2.16 18.63 11.83
CA LYS A 23 -1.81 18.71 13.26
C LYS A 23 -0.38 19.21 13.48
N GLU A 24 0.58 18.76 12.68
CA GLU A 24 2.00 19.14 12.83
C GLU A 24 2.30 20.55 12.30
N LEU A 25 1.57 20.99 11.28
CA LEU A 25 1.79 22.27 10.60
C LEU A 25 0.79 23.37 11.03
N GLY A 26 -0.22 23.02 11.82
CA GLY A 26 -1.27 23.96 12.26
C GLY A 26 -2.17 24.46 11.11
N VAL A 27 -2.29 23.69 10.03
CA VAL A 27 -3.07 24.05 8.83
C VAL A 27 -4.31 23.18 8.68
N SER A 28 -5.28 23.63 7.89
CA SER A 28 -6.47 22.85 7.55
C SER A 28 -6.48 22.52 6.05
N LEU A 29 -5.70 21.52 5.65
CA LEU A 29 -5.69 21.00 4.29
C LEU A 29 -6.70 19.86 4.16
N ASP A 30 -7.60 19.96 3.19
CA ASP A 30 -8.52 18.89 2.81
C ASP A 30 -8.11 18.35 1.43
N PRO A 31 -7.83 17.04 1.27
CA PRO A 31 -7.45 16.47 -0.02
C PRO A 31 -8.46 16.70 -1.15
N LEU A 32 -9.73 16.99 -0.84
CA LEU A 32 -10.77 17.24 -1.85
C LEU A 32 -10.91 18.71 -2.24
N LYS A 33 -10.44 19.65 -1.42
CA LYS A 33 -10.66 21.10 -1.60
C LYS A 33 -9.37 21.91 -1.73
N MET A 34 -8.22 21.28 -1.52
CA MET A 34 -6.93 21.97 -1.52
C MET A 34 -6.59 22.51 -2.92
N THR A 35 -6.34 23.82 -3.00
CA THR A 35 -5.84 24.47 -4.20
C THR A 35 -4.34 24.80 -4.08
N LEU A 36 -3.69 25.05 -5.21
CA LEU A 36 -2.29 25.53 -5.25
C LEU A 36 -2.12 26.87 -4.51
N GLU A 37 -3.16 27.70 -4.48
CA GLU A 37 -3.17 28.96 -3.75
C GLU A 37 -3.19 28.74 -2.25
N ASP A 38 -3.93 27.75 -1.74
CA ASP A 38 -3.93 27.40 -0.30
C ASP A 38 -2.53 26.97 0.19
N LEU A 39 -1.79 26.23 -0.63
CA LEU A 39 -0.41 25.84 -0.31
C LEU A 39 0.54 27.04 -0.28
N LYS A 40 0.29 28.05 -1.12
CA LYS A 40 1.07 29.29 -1.16
C LYS A 40 0.71 30.19 0.01
N ASN A 41 -0.57 30.35 0.32
CA ASN A 41 -1.09 31.19 1.40
C ASN A 41 -0.65 30.69 2.78
N ASN A 42 -0.50 29.38 2.95
CA ASN A 42 -0.01 28.78 4.19
C ASN A 42 1.52 28.65 4.29
N ASN A 43 2.29 29.22 3.33
CA ASN A 43 3.76 29.12 3.27
C ASN A 43 4.33 27.70 3.34
N LEU A 44 3.54 26.68 2.95
CA LEU A 44 3.88 25.25 3.03
C LEU A 44 4.94 24.81 2.01
N THR A 45 5.43 25.75 1.22
CA THR A 45 6.31 25.51 0.08
C THR A 45 7.79 25.76 0.38
N LYS A 46 8.12 26.22 1.60
CA LYS A 46 9.49 26.58 2.02
C LYS A 46 9.75 26.18 3.48
N GLY A 47 11.01 25.85 3.79
CA GLY A 47 11.48 25.60 5.15
C GLY A 47 10.97 24.30 5.78
N VAL A 48 10.87 24.29 7.11
CA VAL A 48 10.53 23.12 7.94
C VAL A 48 9.18 22.48 7.53
N ALA A 49 8.24 23.29 7.05
CA ALA A 49 6.94 22.79 6.60
C ALA A 49 7.04 21.84 5.40
N PHE A 50 7.99 22.10 4.48
CA PHE A 50 8.21 21.23 3.33
C PHE A 50 8.81 19.89 3.75
N ASP A 51 9.76 19.89 4.68
CA ASP A 51 10.42 18.68 5.15
C ASP A 51 9.44 17.75 5.89
N VAL A 52 8.52 18.32 6.66
CA VAL A 52 7.43 17.58 7.30
C VAL A 52 6.50 16.96 6.27
N ILE A 53 6.05 17.73 5.27
CA ILE A 53 5.18 17.20 4.19
C ILE A 53 5.89 16.07 3.44
N LYS A 54 7.18 16.26 3.13
CA LYS A 54 7.99 15.26 2.43
C LYS A 54 8.14 13.99 3.25
N SER A 55 8.47 14.10 4.55
CA SER A 55 8.59 12.96 5.45
C SER A 55 7.29 12.15 5.57
N ILE A 56 6.14 12.84 5.68
CA ILE A 56 4.84 12.16 5.74
C ILE A 56 4.49 11.54 4.39
N ALA A 57 4.78 12.21 3.27
CA ALA A 57 4.57 11.67 1.93
C ALA A 57 5.44 10.42 1.68
N ASP A 58 6.71 10.45 2.07
CA ASP A 58 7.63 9.31 1.95
C ASP A 58 7.13 8.12 2.79
N THR A 59 6.63 8.38 4.00
CA THR A 59 5.99 7.34 4.83
C THR A 59 4.76 6.76 4.15
N ALA A 60 3.88 7.62 3.61
CA ALA A 60 2.67 7.21 2.93
C ALA A 60 2.97 6.39 1.65
N ILE A 61 4.04 6.72 0.92
CA ILE A 61 4.51 5.95 -0.23
C ILE A 61 4.96 4.55 0.21
N LYS A 62 5.76 4.46 1.28
CA LYS A 62 6.20 3.16 1.84
C LYS A 62 5.01 2.31 2.27
N GLU A 63 4.06 2.88 3.01
CA GLU A 63 2.83 2.19 3.43
C GLU A 63 2.02 1.70 2.22
N ASN A 64 1.88 2.52 1.18
CA ASN A 64 1.13 2.15 -0.01
C ASN A 64 1.81 1.01 -0.78
N ASN A 65 3.14 1.00 -0.85
CA ASN A 65 3.87 -0.10 -1.48
C ASN A 65 3.67 -1.41 -0.72
N VAL A 66 3.70 -1.38 0.63
CA VAL A 66 3.38 -2.55 1.46
C VAL A 66 1.94 -2.99 1.20
N LYS A 67 0.99 -2.06 1.16
CA LYS A 67 -0.40 -2.38 0.85
C LYS A 67 -0.56 -3.04 -0.51
N MET A 68 0.06 -2.49 -1.55
CA MET A 68 0.01 -3.08 -2.90
C MET A 68 0.60 -4.49 -2.92
N ALA A 69 1.68 -4.72 -2.18
CA ALA A 69 2.29 -6.04 -2.11
C ALA A 69 1.40 -7.05 -1.35
N LEU A 70 0.69 -6.60 -0.30
CA LEU A 70 -0.32 -7.41 0.38
C LEU A 70 -1.53 -7.72 -0.51
N ASP A 71 -2.03 -6.72 -1.25
CA ASP A 71 -3.14 -6.90 -2.20
C ASP A 71 -2.77 -7.94 -3.28
N THR A 72 -1.52 -7.93 -3.77
CA THR A 72 -1.01 -8.95 -4.71
C THR A 72 -1.01 -10.34 -4.09
N ILE A 73 -0.52 -10.49 -2.85
CA ILE A 73 -0.49 -11.79 -2.15
C ILE A 73 -1.92 -12.31 -1.93
N GLU A 74 -2.87 -11.44 -1.60
CA GLU A 74 -4.28 -11.83 -1.43
C GLU A 74 -4.88 -12.36 -2.74
N ILE A 75 -4.57 -11.73 -3.88
CA ILE A 75 -5.01 -12.19 -5.19
C ILE A 75 -4.36 -13.53 -5.54
N GLU A 76 -3.04 -13.65 -5.39
CA GLU A 76 -2.29 -14.90 -5.64
C GLU A 76 -2.87 -16.08 -4.84
N LEU A 77 -3.28 -15.85 -3.58
CA LEU A 77 -3.91 -16.87 -2.73
C LEU A 77 -5.35 -17.18 -3.11
N LYS A 78 -6.12 -16.20 -3.61
CA LYS A 78 -7.49 -16.44 -4.10
C LYS A 78 -7.52 -17.22 -5.40
N ASP A 79 -6.54 -16.98 -6.27
CA ASP A 79 -6.41 -17.64 -7.57
C ASP A 79 -5.77 -19.04 -7.45
N ALA A 80 -5.24 -19.40 -6.28
CA ALA A 80 -4.71 -20.72 -6.01
C ALA A 80 -5.84 -21.77 -6.02
N ALA A 81 -5.97 -22.48 -7.15
CA ALA A 81 -6.93 -23.56 -7.34
C ALA A 81 -6.26 -24.94 -7.23
N PHE A 82 -6.86 -25.85 -6.48
CA PHE A 82 -6.42 -27.24 -6.44
C PHE A 82 -6.91 -28.00 -7.67
N GLU A 83 -6.01 -28.73 -8.33
CA GLU A 83 -6.40 -29.65 -9.39
C GLU A 83 -7.09 -30.87 -8.78
N LEU A 84 -8.40 -30.98 -8.97
CA LEU A 84 -9.19 -32.12 -8.53
C LEU A 84 -9.36 -33.12 -9.69
N VAL A 85 -8.95 -34.37 -9.47
CA VAL A 85 -9.11 -35.45 -10.43
C VAL A 85 -10.05 -36.50 -9.85
N GLN A 86 -11.10 -36.85 -10.58
CA GLN A 86 -12.04 -37.89 -10.15
C GLN A 86 -11.33 -39.25 -10.11
N TYR A 87 -11.48 -39.96 -8.99
CA TYR A 87 -10.89 -41.27 -8.83
C TYR A 87 -11.80 -42.33 -9.46
N LYS A 88 -11.40 -42.87 -10.62
CA LYS A 88 -12.18 -43.87 -11.37
C LYS A 88 -13.61 -43.36 -11.64
N GLU A 89 -14.62 -44.23 -11.50
CA GLU A 89 -16.05 -43.90 -11.61
C GLU A 89 -16.69 -43.57 -10.24
N THR A 90 -15.89 -43.25 -9.22
CA THR A 90 -16.43 -42.95 -7.88
C THR A 90 -16.72 -41.46 -7.70
N VAL A 91 -17.49 -41.10 -6.68
CA VAL A 91 -17.79 -39.71 -6.30
C VAL A 91 -16.61 -39.04 -5.55
N ILE A 92 -15.47 -39.74 -5.44
CA ILE A 92 -14.30 -39.28 -4.70
C ILE A 92 -13.37 -38.51 -5.65
N TYR A 93 -12.98 -37.30 -5.25
CA TYR A 93 -11.99 -36.48 -5.95
C TYR A 93 -10.67 -36.52 -5.21
N VAL A 94 -9.58 -36.77 -5.94
CA VAL A 94 -8.22 -36.76 -5.43
C VAL A 94 -7.55 -35.46 -5.87
N ILE A 95 -6.92 -34.77 -4.94
CA ILE A 95 -6.11 -33.60 -5.23
C ILE A 95 -4.82 -34.06 -5.91
N LYS A 96 -4.60 -33.59 -7.12
CA LYS A 96 -3.37 -33.81 -7.87
C LYS A 96 -2.54 -32.53 -7.86
N ASN A 97 -1.22 -32.66 -8.04
CA ASN A 97 -0.33 -31.53 -8.25
C ASN A 97 -0.30 -30.49 -7.10
N ILE A 98 -0.42 -30.96 -5.85
CA ILE A 98 -0.47 -30.10 -4.65
C ILE A 98 0.86 -29.39 -4.37
N GLU A 99 1.98 -29.95 -4.82
CA GLU A 99 3.33 -29.43 -4.57
C GLU A 99 3.49 -27.98 -5.06
N ALA A 100 2.98 -27.67 -6.26
CA ALA A 100 3.03 -26.30 -6.80
C ALA A 100 2.20 -25.31 -5.97
N THR A 101 1.05 -25.76 -5.44
CA THR A 101 0.19 -24.91 -4.60
C THR A 101 0.84 -24.67 -3.24
N ILE A 102 1.46 -25.70 -2.65
CA ILE A 102 2.21 -25.58 -1.39
C ILE A 102 3.38 -24.61 -1.57
N GLN A 103 4.16 -24.75 -2.64
CA GLN A 103 5.29 -23.86 -2.93
C GLN A 103 4.83 -22.40 -3.06
N ASN A 104 3.71 -22.14 -3.75
CA ASN A 104 3.16 -20.78 -3.88
C ASN A 104 2.77 -20.18 -2.52
N VAL A 105 2.18 -20.98 -1.63
CA VAL A 105 1.81 -20.55 -0.28
C VAL A 105 3.06 -20.28 0.57
N GLU A 106 4.09 -21.13 0.48
CA GLU A 106 5.36 -20.94 1.17
C GLU A 106 6.08 -19.67 0.70
N ASP A 107 6.09 -19.39 -0.60
CA ASP A 107 6.65 -18.16 -1.17
C ASP A 107 5.89 -16.92 -0.67
N CYS A 108 4.56 -16.98 -0.63
CA CYS A 108 3.72 -15.92 -0.06
C CYS A 108 4.01 -15.68 1.43
N LEU A 109 4.27 -16.76 2.19
CA LEU A 109 4.64 -16.68 3.60
C LEU A 109 5.99 -15.97 3.79
N ILE A 110 7.01 -16.32 3.00
CA ILE A 110 8.33 -15.68 3.05
C ILE A 110 8.21 -14.19 2.70
N ARG A 111 7.44 -13.84 1.66
CA ARG A 111 7.18 -12.43 1.30
C ARG A 111 6.53 -11.66 2.44
N CYS A 112 5.52 -12.23 3.10
CA CYS A 112 4.89 -11.63 4.28
C CYS A 112 5.88 -11.44 5.44
N GLN A 113 6.74 -12.42 5.72
CA GLN A 113 7.74 -12.35 6.77
C GLN A 113 8.80 -11.28 6.48
N ALA A 114 9.26 -11.16 5.23
CA ALA A 114 10.19 -10.12 4.82
C ALA A 114 9.59 -8.71 4.97
N MET A 115 8.29 -8.53 4.70
CA MET A 115 7.60 -7.25 4.94
C MET A 115 7.52 -6.91 6.43
N LYS A 116 7.29 -7.90 7.30
CA LYS A 116 7.29 -7.72 8.76
C LYS A 116 8.68 -7.37 9.30
N GLY A 117 9.75 -7.92 8.70
CA GLY A 117 11.13 -7.61 9.08
C GLY A 117 11.64 -6.25 8.60
N ASN A 118 10.98 -5.64 7.62
CA ASN A 118 11.34 -4.34 7.03
C ASN A 118 10.60 -3.14 7.66
N GLN A 119 9.92 -3.32 8.80
CA GLN A 119 9.31 -2.24 9.59
C GLN A 119 10.28 -1.65 10.62
#